data_AF-A0A7X7PPH3-F1
#
_entry.id   AF-A0A7X7PPH3-F1
#
_cell.length_a   1.000
_cell.length_b   1.000
_cell.length_c   1.000
_cell.angle_alpha   90.00
_cell.angle_beta   90.00
_cell.angle_gamma   90.00
#
_symmetry.space_group_name_H-M   'P 1'
#
loop_
_entity.id
_entity.type
_entity.pdbx_description
1 polymer ?
#
loop_
_entity_poly.entity_id
_entity_poly.type
_entity_poly.pdbx_seq_one_letter_code
_entity_poly.pdbx_strand_id
1 'polypeptide(L)'
;MHIPDGFVNLPVAAVTGVVSAGALGYSLKKAGKELGEQSVPLLGVTAAFVFAAQMLNFPVAAGTSGHFLGALMACVLLGPWAGFLVITAVLILQALLMADGGITALGANV
;
A
#
# COMPACT_ATOMS: atom_id res chain seq x y z
N MET A 1 8.07 4.08 0.18
CA MET A 1 8.66 4.84 -0.94
C MET A 1 7.62 4.85 -2.02
N HIS A 2 7.35 6.00 -2.63
CA HIS A 2 6.33 6.12 -3.68
C HIS A 2 6.99 6.55 -4.98
N ILE A 3 6.75 5.79 -6.04
CA ILE A 3 7.13 6.11 -7.40
C ILE A 3 6.07 7.03 -7.98
N PRO A 4 6.42 8.25 -8.43
CA PRO A 4 5.48 9.17 -9.07
C PRO A 4 5.18 8.76 -10.52
N ASP A 5 4.12 9.35 -11.09
CA ASP A 5 3.75 9.08 -12.49
C ASP A 5 4.86 9.53 -13.46
N GLY A 6 5.03 8.77 -14.55
CA GLY A 6 6.06 9.03 -15.57
C GLY A 6 7.44 8.45 -15.28
N PHE A 7 7.67 7.88 -14.10
CA PHE A 7 8.95 7.23 -13.74
C PHE A 7 9.05 5.78 -14.23
N VAL A 8 7.91 5.15 -14.47
CA VAL A 8 7.80 3.77 -14.94
C VAL A 8 7.21 3.78 -16.35
N ASN A 9 7.79 3.01 -17.26
CA ASN A 9 7.23 2.89 -18.61
C ASN A 9 5.93 2.07 -18.60
N LEU A 10 5.11 2.25 -19.63
CA LEU A 10 3.79 1.61 -19.70
C LEU A 10 3.84 0.06 -19.59
N PRO A 11 4.79 -0.65 -20.23
CA PRO A 11 4.89 -2.10 -20.06
C PRO A 11 5.14 -2.54 -18.61
N VAL A 12 6.06 -1.87 -17.90
CA VAL A 12 6.36 -2.21 -16.50
C VAL A 12 5.17 -1.88 -15.62
N ALA A 13 4.56 -0.70 -15.78
CA ALA A 13 3.35 -0.31 -15.06
C ALA A 13 2.21 -1.32 -15.24
N ALA A 14 1.98 -1.82 -16.46
CA ALA A 14 0.98 -2.83 -16.75
C ALA A 14 1.30 -4.17 -16.07
N VAL A 15 2.54 -4.64 -16.15
CA VAL A 15 2.96 -5.90 -15.52
C VAL A 15 2.81 -5.82 -14.00
N THR A 16 3.32 -4.76 -13.37
CA THR A 16 3.22 -4.57 -11.92
C THR A 16 1.77 -4.39 -11.48
N GLY A 17 0.94 -3.73 -12.29
CA GLY A 17 -0.50 -3.62 -12.06
C GLY A 17 -1.22 -4.98 -12.07
N VAL A 18 -0.90 -5.85 -13.03
CA VAL A 18 -1.48 -7.20 -13.09
C VAL A 18 -1.02 -8.06 -11.91
N VAL A 19 0.28 -8.01 -11.58
CA VAL A 19 0.84 -8.78 -10.46
C VAL A 19 0.25 -8.34 -9.12
N SER A 20 0.20 -7.03 -8.86
CA SER A 20 -0.37 -6.48 -7.62
C SER A 20 -1.88 -6.74 -7.52
N ALA A 21 -2.63 -6.64 -8.63
CA ALA A 21 -4.04 -7.02 -8.66
C ALA A 21 -4.25 -8.52 -8.34
N GLY A 22 -3.39 -9.39 -8.85
CA GLY A 22 -3.40 -10.82 -8.52
C GLY A 22 -3.11 -11.08 -7.03
N ALA A 23 -2.10 -10.41 -6.48
CA ALA A 23 -1.75 -10.48 -5.05
C ALA A 23 -2.88 -9.95 -4.16
N LEU A 24 -3.53 -8.85 -4.55
CA LEU A 24 -4.70 -8.28 -3.88
C LEU A 24 -5.87 -9.26 -3.87
N GLY A 25 -6.22 -9.85 -5.02
CA GLY A 25 -7.29 -10.84 -5.12
C GLY A 25 -7.00 -12.08 -4.25
N TYR A 26 -5.76 -12.56 -4.24
CA TYR A 26 -5.36 -13.68 -3.39
C TYR A 26 -5.44 -13.33 -1.89
N SER A 27 -4.95 -12.16 -1.52
CA SER A 27 -4.96 -11.67 -0.13
C SER A 27 -6.36 -11.45 0.39
N LEU A 28 -7.29 -10.92 -0.42
CA LEU A 28 -8.71 -10.80 -0.08
C LEU A 28 -9.32 -12.17 0.26
N LYS A 29 -9.05 -13.19 -0.55
CA LYS A 29 -9.56 -14.54 -0.31
C LYS A 29 -8.99 -15.18 0.96
N LYS A 30 -7.72 -14.92 1.27
CA LYS A 30 -7.06 -15.47 2.47
C LYS A 30 -7.50 -14.72 3.73
N ALA A 31 -7.42 -13.40 3.71
CA ALA A 31 -7.83 -12.56 4.83
C ALA A 31 -9.31 -12.77 5.18
N GLY A 32 -10.20 -12.91 4.19
CA GLY A 32 -11.62 -13.21 4.44
C GLY A 32 -11.89 -14.56 5.11
N LYS A 33 -10.94 -15.49 5.12
CA LYS A 33 -11.04 -16.75 5.87
C LYS A 33 -10.46 -16.66 7.29
N GLU A 34 -9.57 -15.70 7.51
CA GLU A 34 -8.79 -15.57 8.76
C GLU A 34 -9.33 -14.45 9.66
N LEU A 35 -10.03 -13.46 9.11
CA LEU A 35 -10.56 -12.31 9.82
C LEU A 35 -12.01 -12.55 10.27
N GLY A 36 -12.26 -12.39 11.56
CA GLY A 36 -13.60 -12.25 12.11
C GLY A 36 -14.06 -10.78 12.12
N GLU A 37 -15.35 -10.52 12.33
CA GLU A 37 -15.91 -9.16 12.37
C GLU A 37 -15.21 -8.24 13.39
N GLN A 38 -14.76 -8.82 14.50
CA GLN A 38 -14.02 -8.12 15.56
C GLN A 38 -12.64 -7.57 15.13
N SER A 39 -12.10 -8.02 13.98
CA SER A 39 -10.81 -7.55 13.46
C SER A 39 -10.91 -6.23 12.70
N VAL A 40 -12.11 -5.82 12.26
CA VAL A 40 -12.32 -4.61 11.43
C VAL A 40 -11.78 -3.32 12.08
N PRO A 41 -12.03 -3.05 13.38
CA PRO A 41 -11.48 -1.86 14.02
C PRO A 41 -9.96 -1.82 14.02
N LEU A 42 -9.31 -2.98 14.24
CA LEU A 42 -7.85 -3.07 14.26
C LEU A 42 -7.25 -2.81 12.87
N LEU A 43 -7.90 -3.28 11.79
CA LEU A 43 -7.50 -2.96 10.41
C LEU A 43 -7.55 -1.46 10.16
N GLY A 44 -8.67 -0.81 10.54
CA GLY A 44 -8.87 0.62 10.34
C GLY A 44 -7.86 1.48 11.10
N VAL A 45 -7.63 1.18 12.39
CA VAL A 45 -6.66 1.91 13.22
C VAL A 45 -5.23 1.70 12.70
N THR A 46 -4.88 0.47 12.28
CA THR A 46 -3.57 0.20 11.69
C THR A 46 -3.37 0.98 10.39
N ALA A 47 -4.38 1.02 9.52
CA ALA A 47 -4.34 1.80 8.29
C ALA A 47 -4.18 3.30 8.56
N ALA A 48 -4.97 3.86 9.48
CA ALA A 48 -4.89 5.27 9.87
C ALA A 48 -3.51 5.62 10.44
N PHE A 49 -2.95 4.77 11.31
CA PHE A 49 -1.62 4.97 11.86
C PHE A 49 -0.54 4.94 10.77
N VAL A 50 -0.55 3.92 9.90
CA VAL A 50 0.43 3.80 8.82
C VAL A 50 0.34 4.99 7.87
N PHE A 51 -0.87 5.39 7.47
CA PHE A 51 -1.09 6.56 6.63
C PHE A 51 -0.51 7.84 7.27
N ALA A 52 -0.85 8.11 8.53
CA ALA A 52 -0.37 9.29 9.25
C ALA A 52 1.16 9.28 9.41
N ALA A 53 1.74 8.13 9.74
CA ALA A 53 3.19 7.97 9.86
C ALA A 53 3.93 8.13 8.53
N GLN A 54 3.30 7.75 7.41
CA GLN A 54 3.85 7.91 6.07
C GLN A 54 3.79 9.36 5.56
N MET A 55 2.84 10.17 6.04
CA MET A 55 2.80 11.61 5.74
C MET A 55 3.98 12.38 6.38
N LEU A 56 4.66 11.78 7.35
CA LEU A 56 5.96 12.25 7.83
C LEU A 56 7.06 11.76 6.89
N ASN A 57 7.10 12.33 5.68
CA ASN A 57 8.09 12.01 4.67
C ASN A 57 9.14 13.12 4.49
N PHE A 58 10.32 12.71 4.06
CA PHE A 58 11.47 13.59 3.85
C PHE A 58 11.97 13.43 2.41
N PRO A 59 12.31 14.52 1.71
CA PRO A 59 12.83 14.42 0.35
C PRO A 59 14.20 13.71 0.36
N VAL A 60 14.39 12.75 -0.55
CA VAL A 60 15.64 11.99 -0.67
C VAL A 60 16.34 12.30 -1.99
N ALA A 61 15.74 11.95 -3.12
CA ALA A 61 16.32 12.17 -4.44
C ALA A 61 15.26 12.10 -5.54
N ALA A 62 15.47 12.86 -6.64
CA ALA A 62 14.72 12.74 -7.89
C ALA A 62 13.19 12.69 -7.72
N GLY A 63 12.62 13.55 -6.87
CA GLY A 63 11.17 13.60 -6.64
C GLY A 63 10.60 12.48 -5.77
N THR A 64 11.45 11.62 -5.19
CA THR A 64 11.05 10.57 -4.23
C THR A 64 11.32 11.01 -2.79
N SER A 65 10.55 10.44 -1.86
CA SER A 65 10.64 10.72 -0.42
C SER A 65 10.91 9.45 0.38
N GLY A 66 11.69 9.60 1.45
CA GLY A 66 11.94 8.59 2.47
C GLY A 66 10.97 8.75 3.64
N HIS A 67 10.41 7.64 4.11
CA HIS A 67 9.43 7.66 5.20
C HIS A 67 9.29 6.27 5.84
N PHE A 68 8.53 6.22 6.94
CA PHE A 68 8.14 4.96 7.57
C PHE A 68 7.38 4.06 6.58
N LEU A 69 7.81 2.80 6.39
CA LEU A 69 7.17 1.91 5.41
C LEU A 69 5.89 1.24 5.94
N GLY A 70 5.82 0.92 7.23
CA GLY A 70 4.63 0.32 7.87
C GLY A 70 4.30 -1.13 7.49
N ALA A 71 4.77 -1.65 6.36
CA ALA A 71 4.37 -2.97 5.86
C ALA A 71 4.72 -4.13 6.80
N LEU A 72 5.96 -4.20 7.30
CA LEU A 72 6.36 -5.24 8.24
C LEU A 72 5.54 -5.20 9.53
N MET A 73 5.32 -4.00 10.06
CA MET A 73 4.52 -3.80 11.27
C MET A 73 3.07 -4.25 11.04
N ALA A 74 2.45 -3.87 9.92
CA ALA A 74 1.10 -4.30 9.57
C ALA A 74 1.02 -5.83 9.43
N CYS A 75 2.00 -6.46 8.79
CA CYS A 75 2.06 -7.93 8.66
C CYS A 75 2.25 -8.64 10.02
N VAL A 76 3.03 -8.07 10.94
CA VAL A 76 3.22 -8.65 12.29
C VAL A 76 1.94 -8.53 13.12
N LEU A 77 1.23 -7.41 13.04
CA LEU A 77 0.02 -7.16 13.83
C LEU A 77 -1.21 -7.89 13.29
N LEU A 78 -1.35 -7.98 11.97
CA LEU A 78 -2.57 -8.43 11.30
C LEU A 78 -2.41 -9.75 10.55
N GLY A 79 -1.18 -10.26 10.46
CA GLY A 79 -0.83 -11.34 9.54
C GLY A 79 -0.53 -10.81 8.13
N PRO A 80 0.09 -11.65 7.27
CA PRO A 80 0.61 -11.22 5.97
C PRO A 80 -0.49 -10.74 5.03
N TRP A 81 -1.65 -11.41 5.01
CA TRP A 81 -2.73 -11.11 4.06
C TRP A 81 -3.46 -9.83 4.43
N ALA A 82 -3.90 -9.70 5.69
CA ALA A 82 -4.59 -8.50 6.14
C ALA A 82 -3.65 -7.29 6.20
N GLY A 83 -2.38 -7.49 6.58
CA GLY A 83 -1.35 -6.46 6.52
C GLY A 83 -1.15 -5.94 5.09
N PHE A 84 -1.05 -6.84 4.10
CA PHE A 84 -0.98 -6.45 2.69
C PHE A 84 -2.20 -5.62 2.23
N LEU A 85 -3.41 -6.02 2.61
CA LEU A 85 -4.64 -5.26 2.29
C LEU A 85 -4.61 -3.85 2.89
N VAL A 86 -4.16 -3.72 4.14
CA VAL A 86 -4.02 -2.42 4.81
C VAL A 86 -3.04 -1.52 4.06
N ILE A 87 -1.85 -2.03 3.72
CA ILE A 87 -0.86 -1.23 2.98
C ILE A 87 -1.37 -0.85 1.59
N THR A 88 -2.02 -1.77 0.88
CA THR A 88 -2.60 -1.50 -0.44
C THR A 88 -3.66 -0.39 -0.34
N ALA A 89 -4.54 -0.44 0.66
CA ALA A 89 -5.55 0.60 0.88
C ALA A 89 -4.92 1.97 1.18
N VAL A 90 -3.87 2.00 2.00
CA VAL A 90 -3.12 3.23 2.31
C VAL A 90 -2.50 3.84 1.04
N LEU A 91 -1.84 3.02 0.22
CA LEU A 91 -1.23 3.46 -1.04
C LEU A 91 -2.26 4.00 -2.05
N ILE A 92 -3.44 3.36 -2.13
CA ILE A 92 -4.55 3.85 -2.96
C ILE A 92 -4.99 5.24 -2.49
N LEU A 93 -5.18 5.43 -1.19
CA LEU A 93 -5.61 6.73 -0.65
C LEU A 93 -4.53 7.81 -0.84
N GLN A 94 -3.26 7.46 -0.69
CA GLN A 94 -2.15 8.39 -0.93
C GLN A 94 -2.07 8.84 -2.39
N ALA A 95 -2.17 7.91 -3.34
CA ALA A 95 -2.15 8.23 -4.76
C ALA A 95 -3.37 9.09 -5.17
N LEU A 96 -4.57 8.79 -4.66
CA LEU A 96 -5.81 9.47 -5.07
C LEU A 96 -6.05 10.81 -4.36
N LEU A 97 -5.73 10.91 -3.06
CA LEU A 97 -6.12 12.06 -2.24
C LEU A 97 -4.96 12.99 -1.92
N MET A 98 -3.75 12.43 -1.76
CA MET A 98 -2.56 13.20 -1.33
C MET A 98 -1.60 13.49 -2.49
N ALA A 99 -1.84 12.93 -3.68
CA ALA A 99 -0.90 12.94 -4.80
C ALA A 99 0.51 12.45 -4.40
N ASP A 100 0.58 11.55 -3.41
CA ASP A 100 1.81 10.96 -2.90
C ASP A 100 1.96 9.55 -3.49
N GLY A 101 2.59 9.49 -4.67
CA GLY A 101 2.68 8.30 -5.52
C GLY A 101 1.82 8.40 -6.77
N GLY A 102 2.29 7.80 -7.86
CA GLY A 102 1.63 7.83 -9.15
C GLY A 102 0.48 6.84 -9.25
N ILE A 103 -0.60 7.22 -9.93
CA ILE A 103 -1.74 6.33 -10.20
C ILE A 103 -1.34 5.24 -11.19
N THR A 104 -0.55 5.60 -12.21
CA THR A 104 -0.03 4.64 -13.20
C THR A 104 1.06 3.75 -12.61
N ALA A 105 1.79 4.26 -11.61
CA ALA A 105 2.82 3.52 -10.88
C ALA A 105 2.26 2.76 -9.65
N LEU A 106 0.96 2.84 -9.37
CA LEU A 106 0.36 2.25 -8.16
C LEU A 106 0.68 0.76 -8.03
N GLY A 107 0.60 0.01 -9.13
CA GLY A 107 0.90 -1.41 -9.11
C GLY A 107 2.36 -1.75 -8.78
N ALA A 108 3.30 -0.82 -8.99
CA ALA A 108 4.71 -0.98 -8.60
C ALA A 108 4.98 -0.51 -7.17
N ASN A 109 4.14 0.38 -6.64
CA ASN A 109 4.19 0.82 -5.25
C ASN A 109 3.60 -0.23 -4.29
N VAL A 110 2.60 -0.98 -4.75
CA VAL A 110 1.97 -2.12 -4.06
C VAL A 110 2.83 -3.37 -4.18
#